data_AF-C0ILX3-F1
#
_entry.id   AF-C0ILX3-F1
#
_cell.length_a   1.000
_cell.length_b   1.000
_cell.length_c   1.000
_cell.angle_alpha   90.00
_cell.angle_beta   90.00
_cell.angle_gamma   90.00
#
_symmetry.space_group_name_H-M   'P 1'
#
loop_
_entity.id
_entity.type
_entity.pdbx_description
1 polymer ?
#
loop_
_entity_poly.entity_id
_entity_poly.type
_entity_poly.pdbx_seq_one_letter_code
_entity_poly.pdbx_strand_id
1 'polypeptide(L)'
;PSIKVGGTITFIQESENGPTEIDIKIEGLAPGEHGFHIHEFGDNTNGCTSAGPHFNPFGKTHGAPKDDDRHVGDLGNVTAGPDGKVATKITDDQIKLSGPNSVIGRTIVIHADVDDLGKG
;
A
#
# COMPACT_ATOMS: atom_id res chain seq x y z
N PRO A 1 -8.32 -13.85 22.74
CA PRO A 1 -8.94 -12.94 21.75
C PRO A 1 -8.03 -12.79 20.53
N SER A 2 -8.46 -13.25 19.35
CA SER A 2 -7.74 -12.94 18.11
C SER A 2 -7.82 -11.42 17.90
N ILE A 3 -6.67 -10.74 17.93
CA ILE A 3 -6.62 -9.33 17.60
C ILE A 3 -6.97 -9.21 16.10
N LYS A 4 -8.02 -8.46 15.79
CA LYS A 4 -8.45 -8.23 14.41
C LYS A 4 -7.70 -7.01 13.89
N VAL A 5 -6.94 -7.17 12.81
CA VAL A 5 -6.32 -6.05 12.10
C VAL A 5 -7.41 -5.19 11.48
N GLY A 6 -7.32 -3.87 11.65
CA GLY A 6 -8.29 -2.93 11.09
C GLY A 6 -7.80 -1.49 11.15
N GLY A 7 -8.38 -0.62 10.32
CA GLY A 7 -7.93 0.75 10.22
C GLY A 7 -8.61 1.54 9.10
N THR A 8 -8.14 2.77 8.92
CA THR A 8 -8.55 3.69 7.84
C THR A 8 -7.30 4.21 7.15
N ILE A 9 -7.35 4.26 5.83
CA ILE A 9 -6.32 4.88 4.99
C ILE A 9 -7.02 5.93 4.13
N THR A 10 -6.53 7.17 4.16
CA THR A 10 -7.10 8.29 3.42
C THR A 10 -6.10 8.77 2.37
N PHE A 11 -6.53 8.84 1.11
CA PHE A 11 -5.74 9.37 0.01
C PHE A 11 -6.22 10.78 -0.36
N ILE A 12 -5.29 11.69 -0.58
CA ILE A 12 -5.57 13.08 -0.97
C ILE A 12 -4.64 13.46 -2.13
N GLN A 13 -5.21 13.95 -3.22
CA GLN A 13 -4.46 14.42 -4.39
C GLN A 13 -5.04 15.77 -4.84
N GLU A 14 -4.30 16.85 -4.61
CA GLU A 14 -4.75 18.23 -4.85
C GLU A 14 -4.86 18.58 -6.35
N SER A 15 -4.13 17.86 -7.21
CA SER A 15 -4.19 18.03 -8.67
C SER A 15 -3.77 16.74 -9.37
N GLU A 16 -4.23 16.52 -10.61
CA GLU A 16 -3.96 15.29 -11.37
C GLU A 16 -2.46 14.96 -11.50
N ASN A 17 -1.63 16.00 -11.63
CA ASN A 17 -0.18 15.85 -11.76
C ASN A 17 0.56 15.95 -10.41
N GLY A 18 -0.14 16.27 -9.33
CA GLY A 18 0.45 16.36 -7.99
C GLY A 18 0.77 14.99 -7.39
N PRO A 19 1.59 14.98 -6.33
CA PRO A 19 1.75 13.80 -5.49
C PRO A 19 0.43 13.45 -4.80
N THR A 20 0.31 12.20 -4.36
CA THR A 20 -0.78 11.74 -3.50
C THR A 20 -0.27 11.65 -2.06
N GLU A 21 -0.94 12.33 -1.14
CA GLU A 21 -0.74 12.15 0.30
C GLU A 21 -1.60 10.99 0.81
N ILE A 22 -1.03 10.17 1.69
CA ILE A 22 -1.67 8.97 2.22
C ILE A 22 -1.55 9.01 3.76
N ASP A 23 -2.68 9.22 4.45
CA ASP A 23 -2.79 9.18 5.91
C ASP A 23 -3.22 7.77 6.34
N ILE A 24 -2.39 7.09 7.13
CA ILE A 24 -2.50 5.67 7.47
C ILE A 24 -2.71 5.54 8.98
N LYS A 25 -3.84 4.92 9.35
CA LYS A 25 -4.17 4.60 10.74
C LYS A 25 -4.63 3.15 10.84
N ILE A 26 -3.77 2.28 11.35
CA ILE A 26 -4.02 0.84 11.44
C ILE A 26 -3.74 0.38 12.88
N GLU A 27 -4.53 -0.56 13.37
CA GLU A 27 -4.34 -1.21 14.66
C GLU A 27 -4.38 -2.73 14.52
N GLY A 28 -3.77 -3.40 15.48
CA GLY A 28 -3.82 -4.85 15.63
C GLY A 28 -2.74 -5.62 14.88
N LEU A 29 -1.67 -4.95 14.47
CA LEU A 29 -0.49 -5.57 13.86
C LEU A 29 0.48 -6.10 14.93
N ALA A 30 1.37 -6.99 14.51
CA ALA A 30 2.54 -7.30 15.32
C ALA A 30 3.48 -6.08 15.33
N PRO A 31 4.27 -5.83 16.39
CA PRO A 31 5.28 -4.78 16.35
C PRO A 31 6.33 -5.08 15.27
N GLY A 32 6.69 -4.08 14.46
CA GLY A 32 7.67 -4.23 13.37
C GLY A 32 7.22 -3.63 12.04
N GLU A 33 7.97 -3.93 10.99
CA GLU A 33 7.66 -3.51 9.62
C GLU A 33 6.72 -4.48 8.93
N HIS A 34 5.83 -3.93 8.11
CA HIS A 34 4.83 -4.68 7.35
C HIS A 34 4.74 -4.12 5.93
N GLY A 35 4.88 -4.99 4.92
CA GLY A 35 4.71 -4.60 3.53
C GLY A 35 3.34 -3.99 3.28
N PHE A 36 3.28 -2.95 2.46
CA PHE A 36 2.10 -2.13 2.24
C PHE A 36 1.97 -1.81 0.76
N HIS A 37 0.94 -2.36 0.11
CA HIS A 37 0.83 -2.32 -1.34
C HIS A 37 -0.60 -2.05 -1.81
N ILE A 38 -0.70 -1.48 -3.01
CA ILE A 38 -1.95 -1.48 -3.77
C ILE A 38 -1.88 -2.63 -4.78
N HIS A 39 -2.84 -3.53 -4.68
CA HIS A 39 -2.99 -4.69 -5.54
C HIS A 39 -3.90 -4.40 -6.73
N GLU A 40 -3.77 -5.19 -7.79
CA GLU A 40 -4.37 -4.91 -9.09
C GLU A 40 -5.89 -4.85 -9.04
N PHE A 41 -6.55 -5.78 -8.35
CA PHE A 41 -8.00 -5.93 -8.39
C PHE A 41 -8.65 -5.40 -7.11
N GLY A 42 -9.76 -4.68 -7.27
CA GLY A 42 -10.72 -4.39 -6.19
C GLY A 42 -11.63 -5.57 -5.88
N ASP A 43 -11.10 -6.79 -5.93
CA ASP A 43 -11.85 -8.02 -5.70
C ASP A 43 -11.48 -8.60 -4.33
N ASN A 44 -12.50 -8.77 -3.48
CA ASN A 44 -12.37 -9.34 -2.14
C ASN A 44 -13.26 -10.59 -1.96
N THR A 45 -13.69 -11.23 -3.05
CA THR A 45 -14.60 -12.40 -3.04
C THR A 45 -14.01 -13.61 -2.30
N ASN A 46 -12.69 -13.78 -2.32
CA ASN A 46 -11.95 -14.79 -1.56
C ASN A 46 -10.93 -14.15 -0.61
N GLY A 47 -11.33 -13.03 0.01
CA GLY A 47 -10.43 -12.22 0.83
C GLY A 47 -9.32 -11.57 0.00
N CYS A 48 -8.19 -11.26 0.66
CA CYS A 48 -7.07 -10.55 0.04
C CYS A 48 -6.42 -11.31 -1.13
N THR A 49 -6.59 -12.63 -1.21
CA THR A 49 -6.10 -13.45 -2.32
C THR A 49 -6.69 -13.03 -3.66
N SER A 50 -7.96 -12.59 -3.68
CA SER A 50 -8.63 -12.13 -4.90
C SER A 50 -8.08 -10.80 -5.43
N ALA A 51 -7.33 -10.04 -4.62
CA ALA A 51 -6.77 -8.77 -5.02
C ALA A 51 -5.69 -8.90 -6.12
N GLY A 52 -5.14 -10.10 -6.32
CA GLY A 52 -4.15 -10.36 -7.35
C GLY A 52 -2.74 -9.88 -6.99
N PRO A 53 -1.85 -9.62 -7.97
CA PRO A 53 -0.51 -9.11 -7.74
C PRO A 53 -0.52 -7.62 -7.39
N HIS A 54 0.66 -7.04 -7.13
CA HIS A 54 0.81 -5.59 -6.98
C HIS A 54 0.36 -4.88 -8.27
N PHE A 55 -0.21 -3.69 -8.13
CA PHE A 55 -0.63 -2.90 -9.29
C PHE A 55 0.57 -2.44 -10.12
N ASN A 56 0.76 -3.05 -11.29
CA ASN A 56 1.90 -2.83 -12.17
C ASN A 56 1.46 -2.57 -13.62
N PRO A 57 0.92 -1.38 -13.94
CA PRO A 57 0.45 -1.06 -15.30
C PRO A 57 1.60 -0.93 -16.32
N PHE A 58 2.85 -0.86 -15.86
CA PHE A 58 4.02 -0.61 -16.70
C PHE A 58 4.93 -1.84 -16.89
N GLY A 59 4.60 -2.98 -16.27
CA GLY A 59 5.41 -4.19 -16.35
C GLY A 59 6.82 -4.04 -15.76
N LYS A 60 6.96 -3.19 -14.74
CA LYS A 60 8.22 -2.93 -14.03
C LYS A 60 8.57 -4.03 -13.04
N THR A 61 9.82 -4.02 -12.56
CA THR A 61 10.23 -4.85 -11.42
C THR A 61 9.66 -4.27 -10.13
N HIS A 62 9.51 -5.11 -9.10
CA HIS A 62 9.22 -4.64 -7.75
C HIS A 62 10.41 -3.83 -7.19
N GLY A 63 10.13 -2.77 -6.42
CA GLY A 63 11.16 -1.89 -5.86
C GLY A 63 10.68 -1.00 -4.71
N ALA A 64 11.58 -0.18 -4.18
CA ALA A 64 11.26 0.73 -3.08
C ALA A 64 10.42 1.92 -3.56
N PRO A 65 9.65 2.60 -2.68
CA PRO A 65 8.83 3.75 -3.06
C PRO A 65 9.60 4.93 -3.66
N LYS A 66 10.91 5.02 -3.47
CA LYS A 66 11.73 6.09 -4.06
C LYS A 66 12.49 5.67 -5.32
N ASP A 67 12.34 4.41 -5.73
CA ASP A 67 13.00 3.89 -6.91
C ASP A 67 12.21 4.26 -8.17
N ASP A 68 12.94 4.54 -9.25
CA ASP A 68 12.32 4.76 -10.56
C ASP A 68 11.75 3.46 -11.13
N ASP A 69 12.40 2.33 -10.88
CA ASP A 69 11.93 0.99 -11.24
C ASP A 69 11.25 0.33 -10.04
N ARG A 70 9.92 0.41 -10.04
CA ARG A 70 9.02 -0.19 -9.05
C ARG A 70 7.65 -0.41 -9.68
N HIS A 71 6.80 -1.22 -9.07
CA HIS A 71 5.39 -1.18 -9.39
C HIS A 71 4.76 0.13 -8.90
N VAL A 72 3.67 0.55 -9.54
CA VAL A 72 2.91 1.73 -9.09
C VAL A 72 2.39 1.50 -7.68
N GLY A 73 1.89 0.29 -7.41
CA GLY A 73 1.35 -0.10 -6.11
C GLY A 73 2.37 -0.32 -4.98
N ASP A 74 3.68 -0.22 -5.24
CA ASP A 74 4.71 -0.45 -4.23
C ASP A 74 4.85 0.77 -3.30
N LEU A 75 4.34 0.65 -2.06
CA LEU A 75 4.43 1.71 -1.03
C LEU A 75 5.40 1.33 0.11
N GLY A 76 6.12 0.21 -0.03
CA GLY A 76 7.16 -0.23 0.88
C GLY A 76 6.58 -0.75 2.20
N ASN A 77 7.13 -0.30 3.32
CA ASN A 77 6.74 -0.76 4.65
C ASN A 77 6.03 0.32 5.47
N VAL A 78 5.08 -0.10 6.30
CA VAL A 78 4.62 0.66 7.46
C VAL A 78 5.16 0.04 8.75
N THR A 79 5.46 0.86 9.74
CA THR A 79 6.01 0.38 11.02
C THR A 79 4.95 0.44 12.12
N ALA A 80 4.57 -0.71 12.65
CA ALA A 80 3.72 -0.83 13.82
C ALA A 80 4.53 -0.70 15.11
N GLY A 81 4.07 0.16 16.02
CA GLY A 81 4.67 0.33 17.34
C GLY A 81 4.47 -0.88 18.26
N PRO A 82 5.03 -0.85 19.49
CA PRO A 82 4.83 -1.91 20.50
C PRO A 82 3.37 -2.14 20.90
N ASP A 83 2.50 -1.16 20.66
CA ASP A 83 1.06 -1.21 20.86
C ASP A 83 0.29 -1.78 19.65
N GLY A 84 1.01 -2.21 18.61
CA GLY A 84 0.45 -2.79 17.39
C GLY A 84 -0.24 -1.76 16.49
N LYS A 85 0.11 -0.48 16.63
CA LYS A 85 -0.50 0.63 15.89
C LYS A 85 0.45 1.26 14.87
N VAL A 86 -0.12 1.65 13.74
CA VAL A 86 0.49 2.51 12.72
C VAL A 86 -0.30 3.81 12.69
N ALA A 87 0.38 4.94 12.84
CA ALA A 87 -0.19 6.27 12.65
C ALA A 87 0.86 7.13 11.94
N THR A 88 0.82 7.14 10.60
CA THR A 88 1.83 7.81 9.78
C THR A 88 1.22 8.45 8.55
N LYS A 89 1.96 9.37 7.93
CA LYS A 89 1.63 9.96 6.64
C LYS A 89 2.78 9.74 5.68
N ILE A 90 2.46 9.31 4.47
CA ILE A 90 3.42 9.18 3.38
C ILE A 90 2.95 9.99 2.17
N THR A 91 3.87 10.29 1.27
CA THR A 91 3.61 10.98 0.01
C THR A 91 4.21 10.16 -1.12
N ASP A 92 3.45 9.97 -2.18
CA ASP A 92 3.88 9.17 -3.34
C ASP A 92 3.58 9.88 -4.66
N ASP A 93 4.55 9.86 -5.57
CA ASP A 93 4.47 10.54 -6.87
C ASP A 93 3.87 9.66 -7.98
N GLN A 94 3.84 8.33 -7.81
CA GLN A 94 3.31 7.39 -8.80
C GLN A 94 1.82 7.07 -8.59
N ILE A 95 1.33 7.10 -7.35
CA ILE A 95 -0.08 6.90 -7.04
C ILE A 95 -0.91 8.04 -7.64
N LYS A 96 -1.92 7.68 -8.44
CA LYS A 96 -2.90 8.59 -9.02
C LYS A 96 -4.31 8.22 -8.56
N LEU A 97 -5.15 9.23 -8.30
CA LEU A 97 -6.56 9.05 -7.97
C LEU A 97 -7.49 9.22 -9.18
N SER A 98 -6.95 9.68 -10.31
CA SER A 98 -7.65 9.81 -11.59
C SER A 98 -6.81 9.30 -12.76
N GLY A 99 -7.41 9.25 -13.95
CA GLY A 99 -6.74 8.80 -15.17
C GLY A 99 -6.58 7.28 -15.29
N PRO A 100 -5.88 6.81 -16.33
CA PRO A 100 -5.78 5.38 -16.66
C PRO A 100 -5.04 4.55 -15.61
N ASN A 101 -4.16 5.19 -14.84
CA ASN A 101 -3.39 4.54 -13.77
C ASN A 101 -3.97 4.82 -12.38
N SER A 102 -5.25 5.18 -12.30
CA SER A 102 -5.91 5.41 -11.02
C SER A 102 -5.90 4.15 -10.16
N VAL A 103 -5.73 4.36 -8.85
CA VAL A 103 -5.85 3.31 -7.83
C VAL A 103 -7.27 3.19 -7.26
N ILE A 104 -8.19 4.08 -7.66
CA ILE A 104 -9.59 3.96 -7.27
C ILE A 104 -10.18 2.68 -7.85
N GLY A 105 -10.87 1.91 -7.00
CA GLY A 105 -11.42 0.61 -7.36
C GLY A 105 -10.43 -0.55 -7.26
N ARG A 106 -9.25 -0.32 -6.67
CA ARG A 106 -8.25 -1.35 -6.36
C ARG A 106 -8.22 -1.66 -4.86
N THR A 107 -7.45 -2.68 -4.48
CA THR A 107 -7.35 -3.11 -3.08
C THR A 107 -6.03 -2.65 -2.46
N ILE A 108 -6.10 -2.13 -1.24
CA ILE A 108 -4.91 -1.93 -0.41
C ILE A 108 -4.70 -3.14 0.49
N VAL A 109 -3.46 -3.64 0.55
CA VAL A 109 -3.07 -4.81 1.33
C VAL A 109 -1.94 -4.43 2.26
N ILE A 110 -2.06 -4.89 3.51
CA ILE A 110 -0.97 -4.89 4.48
C ILE A 110 -0.55 -6.33 4.74
N HIS A 111 0.74 -6.60 4.62
CA HIS A 111 1.31 -7.93 4.70
C HIS A 111 1.74 -8.27 6.12
N ALA A 112 1.83 -9.57 6.42
CA ALA A 112 2.33 -10.04 7.71
C ALA A 112 3.83 -9.78 7.86
N ASP A 113 4.58 -9.86 6.76
CA ASP A 113 6.04 -9.79 6.73
C ASP A 113 6.54 -8.45 6.14
N VAL A 114 7.83 -8.20 6.38
CA VAL A 114 8.55 -7.04 5.85
C VAL A 114 8.70 -7.18 4.34
N ASP A 115 8.44 -6.10 3.61
CA ASP A 115 8.79 -5.96 2.20
C ASP A 115 10.31 -5.73 2.05
N ASP A 116 10.98 -6.53 1.22
CA ASP A 116 12.42 -6.43 0.93
C ASP A 116 12.79 -5.31 -0.05
N LEU A 117 11.79 -4.66 -0.66
CA LEU A 117 11.94 -3.55 -1.59
C LEU A 117 12.69 -3.92 -2.88
N GLY A 118 12.52 -5.15 -3.36
CA GLY A 118 13.16 -5.68 -4.56
C GLY A 118 14.62 -6.10 -4.35
N LYS A 119 15.00 -6.45 -3.12
CA LYS A 119 16.41 -6.74 -2.75
C LYS A 119 16.63 -8.19 -2.28
N GLY A 120 15.62 -9.05 -2.44
CA GLY A 120 15.66 -10.49 -2.13
C GLY A 120 16.32 -11.37 -3.19
#